data_AF-A0A1H9T4A2-F1
#
_entry.id   AF-A0A1H9T4A2-F1
#
_cell.length_a   1.000
_cell.length_b   1.000
_cell.length_c   1.000
_cell.angle_alpha   90.00
_cell.angle_beta   90.00
_cell.angle_gamma   90.00
#
_symmetry.space_group_name_H-M   'P 1'
#
loop_
_entity.id
_entity.type
_entity.pdbx_description
1 polymer ?
#
loop_
_entity_poly.entity_id
_entity_poly.type
_entity_poly.pdbx_seq_one_letter_code
_entity_poly.pdbx_strand_id
1 'polypeptide(L)'
;MHWPSNLRDALRHSKIMIQLLTPQYYESRWCMAEQNSMRAREQMLGLASLEVSQGLIYPILYSDSENFPIEEKERSWVDFKDVAHPDPVYQQSRKYLRFHTRVNNLAADLVRLANQVPPWRSDWPDVDPPEPPLMPPPQIPRF
;
A
#
# COMPACT_ATOMS: atom_id res chain seq x y z
N MET A 1 24.53 2.96 2.51
CA MET A 1 23.57 3.54 1.55
C MET A 1 22.39 4.09 2.32
N HIS A 2 22.06 5.37 2.12
CA HIS A 2 20.97 6.08 2.79
C HIS A 2 19.61 5.63 2.23
N TRP A 3 18.96 4.67 2.90
CA TRP A 3 17.61 4.19 2.58
C TRP A 3 16.48 5.23 2.77
N PRO A 4 16.54 6.18 3.74
CA PRO A 4 15.45 7.14 3.98
C PRO A 4 15.18 8.10 2.81
N SER A 5 16.24 8.55 2.11
CA SER A 5 16.09 9.48 0.98
C SER A 5 15.41 8.83 -0.21
N ASN A 6 15.79 7.58 -0.52
CA ASN A 6 15.22 6.85 -1.65
C ASN A 6 13.74 6.53 -1.43
N LEU A 7 13.33 6.26 -0.18
CA LEU A 7 11.93 5.99 0.15
C LEU A 7 11.07 7.24 0.01
N ARG A 8 11.52 8.37 0.56
CA ARG A 8 10.83 9.67 0.39
C ARG A 8 10.70 10.03 -1.08
N ASP A 9 11.78 9.91 -1.84
CA ASP A 9 11.78 10.23 -3.26
C ASP A 9 10.87 9.27 -4.05
N ALA A 10 10.89 7.97 -3.74
CA ALA A 10 9.99 6.99 -4.35
C ALA A 10 8.52 7.31 -4.05
N LEU A 11 8.17 7.60 -2.80
CA LEU A 11 6.81 8.02 -2.42
C LEU A 11 6.41 9.30 -3.15
N ARG A 12 7.28 10.32 -3.20
CA ARG A 12 7.02 11.60 -3.88
C ARG A 12 6.69 11.43 -5.36
N HIS A 13 7.28 10.45 -6.03
CA HIS A 13 7.01 10.17 -7.45
C HIS A 13 5.96 9.07 -7.68
N SER A 14 5.51 8.40 -6.62
CA SER A 14 4.47 7.37 -6.72
C SER A 14 3.10 7.99 -6.92
N LYS A 15 2.38 7.50 -7.93
CA LYS A 15 1.00 7.92 -8.24
C LYS A 15 -0.02 7.28 -7.30
N ILE A 16 0.17 6.01 -6.99
CA ILE A 16 -0.73 5.18 -6.20
C ILE A 16 0.12 4.38 -5.22
N MET A 17 -0.34 4.28 -3.98
CA MET A 17 0.25 3.42 -2.95
C MET A 17 -0.61 2.16 -2.81
N ILE A 18 -0.01 1.00 -3.06
CA ILE A 18 -0.63 -0.29 -2.76
C ILE A 18 -0.33 -0.61 -1.30
N GLN A 19 -1.37 -0.73 -0.49
CA GLN A 19 -1.25 -1.01 0.93
C GLN A 19 -1.62 -2.46 1.19
N LEU A 20 -0.70 -3.25 1.74
CA LEU A 20 -0.98 -4.63 2.15
C LEU A 20 -1.33 -4.67 3.64
N LEU A 21 -2.62 -4.80 3.94
CA LEU A 21 -3.14 -4.72 5.30
C LEU A 21 -2.87 -6.02 6.07
N THR A 22 -2.02 -5.88 7.07
CA THR A 22 -1.65 -6.90 8.07
C THR A 22 -1.55 -6.21 9.44
N PRO A 23 -1.68 -6.92 10.57
CA PRO A 23 -1.50 -6.32 11.88
C PRO A 23 -0.16 -5.57 12.03
N GLN A 24 0.93 -6.14 11.51
CA GLN A 24 2.28 -5.55 11.57
C GLN A 24 2.41 -4.26 10.78
N TYR A 25 1.54 -4.03 9.79
CA TYR A 25 1.50 -2.77 9.04
C TYR A 25 1.29 -1.57 9.98
N TYR A 26 0.37 -1.72 10.95
CA TYR A 26 0.00 -0.65 11.88
C TYR A 26 0.99 -0.48 13.03
N GLU A 27 1.83 -1.48 13.30
CA GLU A 27 2.95 -1.37 14.24
C GLU A 27 4.17 -0.68 13.61
N SER A 28 4.26 -0.68 12.27
CA SER A 28 5.35 -0.07 11.55
C SER A 28 5.18 1.44 11.43
N ARG A 29 5.98 2.20 12.18
CA ARG A 29 6.05 3.67 12.06
C ARG A 29 6.33 4.14 10.63
N TRP A 30 7.06 3.35 9.85
CA TRP A 30 7.36 3.65 8.46
C TRP A 30 6.12 3.52 7.57
N CYS A 31 5.40 2.41 7.67
CA CYS A 31 4.16 2.21 6.93
C CYS A 31 3.13 3.30 7.27
N MET A 32 3.04 3.70 8.54
CA MET A 32 2.19 4.80 8.96
C MET A 32 2.63 6.15 8.37
N ALA A 33 3.93 6.44 8.30
CA ALA A 33 4.42 7.68 7.68
C ALA A 33 4.16 7.74 6.16
N GLU A 34 4.32 6.60 5.47
CA GLU A 34 3.97 6.45 4.05
C GLU A 34 2.47 6.70 3.83
N GLN A 35 1.63 6.05 4.63
CA GLN A 35 0.19 6.20 4.57
C GLN A 35 -0.24 7.65 4.84
N ASN A 36 0.31 8.27 5.87
CA ASN A 36 -0.02 9.65 6.23
C ASN A 36 0.38 10.64 5.12
N SER A 37 1.53 10.42 4.47
CA SER A 37 1.96 11.23 3.32
C SER A 37 0.97 11.14 2.16
N MET A 38 0.50 9.93 1.85
CA MET A 38 -0.49 9.73 0.79
C MET A 38 -1.87 10.27 1.16
N ARG A 39 -2.28 10.16 2.42
CA ARG A 39 -3.53 10.78 2.92
C ARG A 39 -3.52 12.30 2.82
N ALA A 40 -2.39 12.93 3.17
CA ALA A 40 -2.24 14.38 3.04
C ALA A 40 -2.38 14.81 1.56
N ARG A 41 -1.88 14.01 0.61
CA ARG A 41 -2.10 14.23 -0.83
C ARG A 41 -3.56 14.05 -1.23
N GLU A 42 -4.22 13.00 -0.76
CA GLU A 42 -5.65 12.79 -1.01
C GLU A 42 -6.48 13.98 -0.53
N GLN A 43 -6.22 14.47 0.69
CA GLN A 43 -6.90 15.64 1.26
C GLN A 43 -6.66 16.91 0.42
N MET A 44 -5.40 17.17 0.03
CA MET A 44 -5.06 18.34 -0.79
C MET A 44 -5.72 18.30 -2.18
N LEU A 45 -6.00 17.11 -2.70
CA LEU A 45 -6.65 16.90 -4.00
C LEU A 45 -8.17 16.73 -3.90
N GLY A 46 -8.74 16.70 -2.68
CA GLY A 46 -10.16 16.41 -2.47
C GLY A 46 -10.59 14.96 -2.81
N LEU A 47 -9.63 14.03 -2.84
CA LEU A 47 -9.84 12.60 -3.11
C LEU A 47 -10.15 11.84 -1.81
N ALA A 48 -10.63 10.60 -1.95
CA ALA A 48 -11.01 9.72 -0.84
C ALA A 48 -11.96 10.39 0.18
N SER A 49 -12.93 11.15 -0.33
CA SER A 49 -13.97 11.84 0.42
C SER A 49 -15.32 11.12 0.28
N LEU A 50 -16.35 11.58 1.02
CA LEU A 50 -17.72 11.06 0.88
C LEU A 50 -18.28 11.23 -0.54
N GLU A 51 -17.83 12.25 -1.27
CA GLU A 51 -18.25 12.53 -2.64
C GLU A 51 -17.37 11.81 -3.67
N VAL A 52 -16.09 11.60 -3.35
CA VAL A 52 -15.10 10.94 -4.21
C VAL A 52 -14.50 9.76 -3.48
N SER A 53 -15.08 8.56 -3.67
CA SER A 53 -14.59 7.33 -3.06
C SER A 53 -13.21 6.90 -3.56
N GLN A 54 -12.77 7.45 -4.70
CA GLN A 54 -11.50 7.13 -5.30
C GLN A 54 -10.34 7.89 -4.61
N GLY A 55 -9.38 7.13 -4.11
CA GLY A 55 -8.17 7.63 -3.47
C GLY A 55 -6.90 7.33 -4.25
N LEU A 56 -5.78 7.74 -3.67
CA LEU A 56 -4.42 7.38 -4.10
C LEU A 56 -3.90 6.15 -3.34
N ILE A 57 -4.61 5.72 -2.31
CA ILE A 57 -4.30 4.52 -1.52
C ILE A 57 -5.20 3.38 -1.99
N TYR A 58 -4.58 2.26 -2.39
CA TYR A 58 -5.26 1.03 -2.76
C TYR A 58 -5.03 -0.05 -1.70
N PRO A 59 -5.94 -0.19 -0.72
CA PRO A 59 -5.79 -1.16 0.36
C PRO A 59 -6.23 -2.57 -0.04
N ILE A 60 -5.34 -3.53 0.22
CA ILE A 60 -5.52 -4.96 0.03
C ILE A 60 -5.61 -5.62 1.41
N LEU A 61 -6.74 -6.22 1.73
CA LEU A 61 -6.92 -6.97 2.97
C LEU A 61 -6.30 -8.37 2.83
N TYR A 62 -5.15 -8.58 3.46
CA TYR A 62 -4.41 -9.84 3.38
C TYR A 62 -4.50 -10.70 4.64
N SER A 63 -4.74 -10.09 5.80
CA SER A 63 -4.91 -10.76 7.10
C SER A 63 -6.30 -10.51 7.71
N ASP A 64 -6.51 -10.93 8.96
CA ASP A 64 -7.65 -10.45 9.76
C ASP A 64 -7.67 -8.91 9.86
N SER A 65 -8.88 -8.36 9.96
CA SER A 65 -9.15 -6.93 10.09
C SER A 65 -9.62 -6.56 11.50
N GLU A 66 -9.56 -7.50 12.45
CA GLU A 66 -10.18 -7.34 13.78
C GLU A 66 -9.53 -6.20 14.55
N ASN A 67 -8.19 -6.12 14.46
CA ASN A 67 -7.37 -5.17 15.21
C ASN A 67 -7.09 -3.86 14.46
N PHE A 68 -7.74 -3.60 13.33
CA PHE A 68 -7.49 -2.37 12.57
C PHE A 68 -8.12 -1.15 13.27
N PRO A 69 -7.46 0.03 13.21
CA PRO A 69 -8.05 1.29 13.65
C PRO A 69 -9.40 1.55 12.99
N ILE A 70 -10.32 2.22 13.70
CA ILE A 70 -11.70 2.48 13.20
C ILE A 70 -11.68 3.20 11.86
N GLU A 71 -10.81 4.20 11.71
CA GLU A 71 -10.65 4.98 10.47
C GLU A 71 -10.32 4.10 9.25
N GLU A 72 -9.60 2.99 9.46
CA GLU A 72 -9.25 2.07 8.38
C GLU A 72 -10.44 1.21 8.00
N LYS A 73 -11.28 0.85 8.98
CA LYS A 73 -12.51 0.05 8.79
C LYS A 73 -13.57 0.78 7.95
N GLU A 74 -13.50 2.11 7.89
CA GLU A 74 -14.38 2.94 7.06
C GLU A 74 -13.96 2.98 5.59
N ARG A 75 -12.70 2.63 5.27
CA ARG A 75 -12.24 2.55 3.88
C ARG A 75 -12.66 1.23 3.24
N SER A 76 -12.99 1.29 1.96
CA SER A 76 -13.20 0.09 1.14
C SER A 76 -11.86 -0.61 0.92
N TRP A 77 -11.84 -1.93 1.10
CA TRP A 77 -10.66 -2.76 0.83
C TRP A 77 -10.95 -3.81 -0.23
N VAL A 78 -9.88 -4.22 -0.92
CA VAL A 78 -9.94 -5.39 -1.78
C VAL A 78 -9.51 -6.60 -1.00
N ASP A 79 -10.48 -7.49 -0.72
CA ASP A 79 -10.25 -8.71 0.03
C ASP A 79 -9.32 -9.65 -0.74
N PHE A 80 -8.26 -10.16 -0.12
CA PHE A 80 -7.38 -11.20 -0.63
C PHE A 80 -7.27 -12.39 0.35
N LYS A 81 -8.04 -12.41 1.45
CA LYS A 81 -7.91 -13.40 2.53
C LYS A 81 -8.12 -14.83 2.05
N ASP A 82 -9.00 -15.07 1.09
CA ASP A 82 -9.25 -16.39 0.52
C ASP A 82 -8.11 -16.93 -0.35
N VAL A 83 -7.15 -16.07 -0.72
CA VAL A 83 -5.96 -16.41 -1.50
C VAL A 83 -4.65 -16.15 -0.74
N ALA A 84 -4.72 -15.68 0.51
CA ALA A 84 -3.59 -15.38 1.39
C ALA A 84 -3.01 -16.65 2.01
N HIS A 85 -2.57 -17.60 1.17
CA HIS A 85 -2.00 -18.86 1.60
C HIS A 85 -0.46 -18.81 1.51
N PRO A 86 0.25 -18.90 2.65
CA PRO A 86 1.71 -18.77 2.68
C PRO A 86 2.47 -20.02 2.20
N ASP A 87 1.79 -21.17 2.12
CA ASP A 87 2.43 -22.45 1.80
C ASP A 87 2.92 -22.51 0.34
N PRO A 88 4.20 -22.86 0.07
CA PRO A 88 4.71 -22.99 -1.29
C PRO A 88 3.91 -23.98 -2.16
N VAL A 89 3.35 -25.02 -1.54
CA VAL A 89 2.49 -26.02 -2.20
C VAL A 89 1.20 -25.40 -2.76
N TYR A 90 0.76 -24.25 -2.21
CA TYR A 90 -0.39 -23.52 -2.75
C TYR A 90 -0.21 -23.14 -4.21
N GLN A 91 1.02 -22.81 -4.65
CA GLN A 91 1.33 -22.46 -6.04
C GLN A 91 1.07 -23.61 -7.03
N GLN A 92 1.13 -24.85 -6.55
CA GLN A 92 0.86 -26.05 -7.35
C GLN A 92 -0.64 -26.43 -7.34
N SER A 93 -1.44 -25.74 -6.52
CA SER A 93 -2.86 -26.02 -6.38
C SER A 93 -3.70 -25.37 -7.48
N ARG A 94 -4.86 -25.96 -7.79
CA ARG A 94 -5.85 -25.33 -8.67
C ARG A 94 -6.37 -23.99 -8.13
N LYS A 95 -6.26 -23.74 -6.82
CA LYS A 95 -6.67 -22.47 -6.20
C LYS A 95 -5.70 -21.33 -6.54
N TYR A 96 -4.46 -21.62 -6.93
CA TYR A 96 -3.49 -20.61 -7.36
C TYR A 96 -3.96 -19.82 -8.59
N LEU A 97 -4.76 -20.44 -9.46
CA LEU A 97 -5.40 -19.75 -10.58
C LEU A 97 -6.26 -18.56 -10.08
N ARG A 98 -6.94 -18.71 -8.93
CA ARG A 98 -7.74 -17.63 -8.34
C ARG A 98 -6.87 -16.47 -7.86
N PHE A 99 -5.73 -16.75 -7.25
CA PHE A 99 -4.75 -15.73 -6.88
C PHE A 99 -4.29 -14.96 -8.12
N HIS A 100 -3.90 -15.67 -9.20
CA HIS A 100 -3.54 -15.04 -10.47
C HIS A 100 -4.65 -14.17 -11.04
N THR A 101 -5.89 -14.65 -11.05
CA THR A 101 -7.04 -13.84 -11.50
C THR A 101 -7.21 -12.57 -10.67
N ARG A 102 -7.09 -12.66 -9.33
CA ARG A 102 -7.18 -11.46 -8.46
C ARG A 102 -6.05 -10.47 -8.72
N VAL A 103 -4.82 -10.94 -8.91
CA VAL A 103 -3.67 -10.08 -9.24
C VAL A 103 -3.87 -9.40 -10.60
N ASN A 104 -4.41 -10.10 -11.60
CA ASN A 104 -4.71 -9.50 -12.90
C ASN A 104 -5.81 -8.42 -12.80
N ASN A 105 -6.86 -8.68 -12.00
CA ASN A 105 -7.92 -7.69 -11.76
C ASN A 105 -7.36 -6.46 -11.02
N LEU A 106 -6.55 -6.68 -9.98
CA LEU A 106 -5.82 -5.63 -9.26
C LEU A 106 -4.99 -4.77 -10.24
N ALA A 107 -4.22 -5.39 -11.12
CA ALA A 107 -3.40 -4.67 -12.10
C ALA A 107 -4.27 -3.84 -13.05
N ALA A 108 -5.39 -4.41 -13.53
CA ALA A 108 -6.34 -3.68 -14.38
C ALA A 108 -6.96 -2.48 -13.65
N ASP A 109 -7.28 -2.62 -12.37
CA ASP A 109 -7.80 -1.53 -11.53
C ASP A 109 -6.77 -0.42 -11.36
N LEU A 110 -5.52 -0.79 -11.04
CA LEU A 110 -4.42 0.16 -10.87
C LEU A 110 -4.13 0.95 -12.15
N VAL A 111 -4.24 0.33 -13.33
CA VAL A 111 -4.11 1.04 -14.61
C VAL A 111 -5.21 2.10 -14.77
N ARG A 112 -6.47 1.75 -14.45
CA ARG A 112 -7.59 2.71 -14.53
C ARG A 112 -7.41 3.86 -13.56
N LEU A 113 -7.00 3.56 -12.32
CA LEU A 113 -6.73 4.56 -11.30
C LEU A 113 -5.55 5.47 -11.72
N ALA A 114 -4.45 4.89 -12.20
CA ALA A 114 -3.23 5.63 -12.53
C ALA A 114 -3.40 6.63 -13.69
N ASN A 115 -4.38 6.38 -14.57
CA ASN A 115 -4.79 7.28 -15.64
C ASN A 115 -5.63 8.47 -15.16
N GLN A 116 -6.20 8.39 -13.95
CA GLN A 116 -7.04 9.44 -13.36
C GLN A 116 -6.29 10.25 -12.31
N VAL A 117 -5.14 9.77 -11.82
CA VAL A 117 -4.29 10.52 -10.90
C VAL A 117 -3.72 11.77 -11.59
N PRO A 118 -3.77 12.95 -10.93
CA PRO A 118 -3.19 14.17 -11.49
C PRO A 118 -1.70 14.02 -11.82
N PRO A 119 -1.16 14.87 -12.71
CA PRO A 119 0.28 14.94 -12.93
C PRO A 119 1.05 15.17 -11.63
N TRP A 120 2.29 14.69 -11.59
CA TRP A 120 3.17 14.94 -10.46
C TRP A 120 3.35 16.44 -10.20
N ARG A 121 3.41 16.83 -8.93
CA ARG A 121 3.74 18.20 -8.50
C ARG A 121 4.81 18.17 -7.42
N SER A 122 5.64 19.21 -7.40
CA SER A 122 6.75 19.34 -6.45
C SER A 122 6.33 19.73 -5.04
N ASP A 123 5.09 20.21 -4.88
CA ASP A 123 4.52 20.69 -3.62
C ASP A 123 3.71 19.62 -2.87
N TRP A 124 3.92 18.34 -3.23
CA TRP A 124 3.32 17.23 -2.50
C TRP A 124 3.74 17.27 -1.02
N PRO A 125 2.78 17.13 -0.07
CA PRO A 125 3.11 17.04 1.33
C PRO A 125 3.97 15.80 1.59
N ASP A 126 5.04 16.00 2.34
CA ASP A 126 5.86 14.93 2.90
C ASP A 126 5.62 14.93 4.41
N VAL A 127 5.16 13.79 4.94
CA VAL A 127 5.11 13.59 6.39
C VAL A 127 6.48 13.07 6.84
N ASP A 128 7.05 13.70 7.86
CA ASP A 128 8.41 13.40 8.31
C ASP A 128 8.58 11.92 8.67
N PRO A 129 9.63 11.25 8.16
CA PRO A 129 9.88 9.85 8.46
C PRO A 129 10.24 9.65 9.94
N PRO A 130 9.86 8.51 10.55
CA PRO A 130 10.13 8.26 11.96
C PRO A 130 11.63 8.04 12.24
N GLU A 131 12.12 8.55 13.38
CA GLU A 131 13.45 8.24 13.90
C GLU A 131 13.47 6.93 14.72
N PRO A 132 14.49 6.06 14.62
CA PRO A 132 15.67 6.12 13.74
C PRO A 132 15.39 5.60 12.31
N PRO A 133 16.26 5.93 11.33
CA PRO A 133 16.16 5.44 9.96
C PRO A 133 16.15 3.90 9.88
N LEU A 134 15.36 3.32 8.96
CA LEU A 134 15.41 1.87 8.69
C LEU A 134 16.85 1.45 8.40
N MET A 135 17.35 0.48 9.17
CA MET A 135 18.59 -0.21 8.83
C MET A 135 18.32 -1.05 7.57
N PRO A 136 19.26 -1.05 6.60
CA PRO A 136 19.10 -1.90 5.42
C PRO A 136 18.95 -3.37 5.87
N PRO A 137 18.07 -4.16 5.22
CA PRO A 137 17.96 -5.57 5.54
C PRO A 137 19.36 -6.21 5.41
N PRO A 138 19.74 -7.12 6.33
CA PRO A 138 21.02 -7.80 6.24
C PRO A 138 21.13 -8.46 4.87
N GLN A 139 22.26 -8.29 4.20
CA GLN A 139 22.49 -8.94 2.90
C GLN A 139 22.43 -10.45 3.13
N ILE A 140 21.40 -11.09 2.59
CA ILE A 140 21.30 -12.55 2.61
C ILE A 140 22.51 -13.07 1.83
N PRO A 141 23.37 -13.93 2.43
CA PRO A 141 24.48 -14.53 1.70
C PRO A 141 23.93 -15.25 0.47
N ARG A 142 24.46 -14.91 -0.71
CA ARG A 142 24.20 -15.72 -1.90
C ARG A 142 25.06 -16.98 -1.75
N PHE A 143 24.42 -18.12 -1.50
CA PHE A 143 25.05 -19.45 -1.57
C PHE A 143 24.97 -19.99 -2.99
#